data_AF-A0A2M7T5D5-F1
#
_entry.id   AF-A0A2M7T5D5-F1
#
_cell.length_a   1.000
_cell.length_b   1.000
_cell.length_c   1.000
_cell.angle_alpha   90.00
_cell.angle_beta   90.00
_cell.angle_gamma   90.00
#
_symmetry.space_group_name_H-M   'P 1'
#
loop_
_entity.id
_entity.type
_entity.pdbx_description
1 polymer ?
#
loop_
_entity_poly.entity_id
_entity_poly.type
_entity_poly.pdbx_seq_one_letter_code
_entity_poly.pdbx_strand_id
1 'polypeptide(L)' 'KQSWEYSYVETAKAHGAISGYPNGTFAPGRSITRAEIASILTKTLKLSGGSSSLI' A
#
# COMPACT_ATOMS: atom_id res chain seq x y z
N LYS A 1 -1.26 8.55 -18.19
CA LYS A 1 -0.46 9.39 -17.25
C LYS A 1 1.00 8.97 -17.40
N GLN A 2 1.92 9.90 -17.69
CA GLN A 2 3.30 9.61 -18.14
C GLN A 2 4.35 9.93 -17.05
N SER A 3 4.36 9.15 -15.97
CA SER A 3 5.43 9.21 -14.96
C SER A 3 6.04 7.82 -14.79
N TRP A 4 7.34 7.72 -14.53
CA TRP A 4 8.05 6.44 -14.42
C TRP A 4 7.47 5.56 -13.29
N GLU A 5 6.95 6.19 -12.23
CA GLU A 5 6.30 5.51 -11.11
C GLU A 5 4.93 4.92 -11.45
N TYR A 6 4.25 5.40 -12.50
CA TYR A 6 2.85 5.08 -12.75
C TYR A 6 2.62 3.58 -12.93
N SER A 7 3.46 2.93 -13.75
CA SER A 7 3.34 1.49 -14.01
C SER A 7 3.58 0.63 -12.75
N TYR A 8 4.54 1.01 -11.93
CA TYR A 8 4.83 0.33 -10.66
C TYR A 8 3.69 0.49 -9.65
N VAL A 9 3.15 1.70 -9.55
CA VAL A 9 2.02 2.02 -8.66
C VAL A 9 0.75 1.29 -9.09
N GLU A 10 0.47 1.25 -10.39
CA GLU A 10 -0.67 0.54 -10.93
C GLU A 10 -0.57 -0.97 -10.66
N THR A 11 0.61 -1.55 -10.86
CA THR A 11 0.90 -2.95 -10.55
C THR A 11 0.73 -3.23 -9.05
N ALA A 12 1.34 -2.42 -8.18
CA ALA A 12 1.19 -2.56 -6.74
C ALA A 12 -0.27 -2.43 -6.28
N LYS A 13 -1.05 -1.54 -6.92
CA LYS A 13 -2.48 -1.40 -6.66
C LYS A 13 -3.27 -2.64 -7.10
N ALA A 14 -2.98 -3.18 -8.28
CA ALA A 14 -3.61 -4.40 -8.80
C ALA A 14 -3.36 -5.61 -7.89
N HIS A 15 -2.17 -5.69 -7.28
CA HIS A 15 -1.82 -6.73 -6.30
C HIS A 15 -2.32 -6.43 -4.87
N GLY A 16 -3.04 -5.33 -4.64
CA GLY A 16 -3.57 -4.96 -3.32
C GLY A 16 -2.50 -4.49 -2.32
N ALA A 17 -1.25 -4.29 -2.76
CA ALA A 17 -0.16 -3.79 -1.93
C ALA A 17 -0.39 -2.36 -1.46
N ILE A 18 -0.97 -1.54 -2.35
CA ILE A 18 -1.30 -0.13 -2.10
C ILE A 18 -2.72 0.18 -2.56
N SER A 19 -3.38 1.14 -1.93
CA SER A 19 -4.72 1.59 -2.31
C SER A 19 -4.76 3.06 -2.76
N GLY A 20 -3.69 3.81 -2.52
CA GLY A 20 -3.67 5.27 -2.66
C GLY A 20 -4.32 5.97 -1.47
N TYR A 21 -4.49 7.27 -1.58
CA TYR A 21 -5.14 8.10 -0.58
C TYR A 21 -6.67 8.10 -0.74
N PRO A 22 -7.43 8.49 0.29
CA PRO A 22 -8.90 8.53 0.25
C PRO A 22 -9.47 9.39 -0.90
N ASN A 23 -8.71 10.39 -1.34
CA ASN A 23 -9.05 11.24 -2.48
C ASN A 23 -8.76 10.60 -3.86
N GLY A 24 -8.38 9.32 -3.90
CA GLY A 24 -8.08 8.58 -5.12
C GLY A 24 -6.73 8.92 -5.77
N THR A 25 -5.86 9.64 -5.06
CA THR A 25 -4.54 10.04 -5.59
C THR A 25 -3.41 9.17 -5.04
N PHE A 26 -2.30 9.17 -5.77
CA PHE A 26 -1.01 8.67 -5.31
C PHE A 26 -0.03 9.85 -5.34
N ALA A 27 0.68 10.09 -4.24
CA ALA A 27 1.52 11.27 -4.06
C ALA A 27 3.02 10.89 -4.05
N PRO A 28 3.64 10.68 -5.23
CA PRO A 28 5.00 10.15 -5.34
C PRO A 28 6.07 11.06 -4.74
N GLY A 29 5.84 12.37 -4.69
CA GLY A 29 6.74 13.36 -4.08
C GLY A 29 6.54 13.57 -2.57
N ARG A 30 5.58 12.88 -1.95
CA ARG A 30 5.31 13.03 -0.51
C ARG A 30 6.16 12.02 0.27
N SER A 31 6.79 12.49 1.34
CA SER A 31 7.45 11.60 2.31
C SER A 31 6.44 10.63 2.93
N ILE A 32 6.73 9.35 2.84
CA ILE A 32 5.92 8.28 3.43
C ILE A 32 6.21 8.14 4.92
N THR A 33 5.18 7.86 5.71
CA THR A 33 5.31 7.58 7.14
C THR A 33 5.64 6.11 7.41
N ARG A 34 6.22 5.83 8.58
CA ARG A 34 6.49 4.44 9.03
C ARG A 34 5.23 3.59 9.10
N ALA A 35 4.08 4.18 9.47
CA ALA A 35 2.80 3.49 9.52
C ALA A 35 2.27 3.12 8.13
N GLU A 36 2.44 4.01 7.15
CA GLU A 36 2.10 3.70 5.75
C GLU A 36 2.96 2.56 5.21
N ILE A 37 4.28 2.59 5.45
CA ILE A 37 5.19 1.49 5.07
C ILE A 37 4.74 0.16 5.72
N ALA A 38 4.46 0.17 7.02
CA ALA A 38 4.01 -1.03 7.72
C ALA A 38 2.72 -1.61 7.11
N SER A 39 1.74 -0.75 6.78
CA SER A 39 0.52 -1.18 6.10
C SER A 39 0.78 -1.82 4.73
N ILE A 40 1.70 -1.26 3.94
CA ILE A 40 2.09 -1.83 2.65
C ILE A 40 2.74 -3.21 2.86
N LEU A 41 3.65 -3.34 3.82
CA LEU A 41 4.30 -4.61 4.15
C LEU A 41 3.30 -5.66 4.61
N THR A 42 2.37 -5.31 5.50
CA THR A 42 1.33 -6.24 5.98
C THR A 42 0.47 -6.74 4.83
N LYS A 43 0.07 -5.86 3.90
CA LYS A 43 -0.73 -6.23 2.72
C LYS A 43 0.04 -7.08 1.71
N THR A 44 1.28 -6.69 1.40
CA THR A 44 2.13 -7.39 0.41
C THR A 44 2.55 -8.78 0.88
N LEU A 45 2.99 -8.89 2.13
CA LEU A 45 3.44 -10.15 2.72
C LEU A 45 2.29 -11.02 3.21
N LYS A 46 1.03 -10.56 3.04
CA LYS A 46 -0.18 -11.20 3.59
C LYS A 46 0.01 -11.59 5.06
N LEU A 47 0.63 -10.70 5.84
CA LEU A 47 0.83 -10.93 7.25
C LEU A 47 -0.53 -10.86 7.92
N SER A 48 -1.10 -12.02 8.22
CA SER A 48 -2.26 -12.13 9.10
C SER A 48 -1.79 -11.70 10.48
N GLY A 49 -1.99 -10.43 10.82
CA GLY A 49 -1.82 -9.96 12.19
C GLY A 49 -2.64 -10.88 13.06
N GLY A 50 -1.98 -11.62 13.96
CA GLY A 50 -2.52 -12.76 14.67
C GLY A 50 -3.85 -12.44 15.35
N SER A 51 -4.95 -12.59 14.61
CA SER A 51 -6.29 -12.68 15.14
C SER A 51 -6.43 -14.12 15.60
N SER A 52 -5.68 -14.45 16.66
CA SER A 52 -6.09 -15.52 17.54
C SER A 52 -7.31 -14.97 18.24
N SER A 53 -8.48 -15.24 17.67
CA SER A 53 -9.74 -15.16 18.38
C SER A 53 -9.59 -16.05 19.60
N LEU A 54 -9.26 -15.44 20.74
CA LEU A 54 -9.32 -16.12 22.03
C LEU A 54 -10.80 -16.26 22.36
N ILE A 55 -11.37 -17.38 21.92
CA ILE A 55 -12.57 -17.97 22.52
C ILE A 55 -12.16 -18.85 23.69
#